data_AF-A0A429X1E3-F1
#
_entry.id   AF-A0A429X1E3-F1
#
_cell.length_a   1.000
_cell.length_b   1.000
_cell.length_c   1.000
_cell.angle_alpha   90.00
_cell.angle_beta   90.00
_cell.angle_gamma   90.00
#
_symmetry.space_group_name_H-M   'P 1'
#
loop_
_entity.id
_entity.type
_entity.pdbx_description
1 polymer ?
#
loop_
_entity_poly.entity_id
_entity_poly.type
_entity_poly.pdbx_seq_one_letter_code
_entity_poly.pdbx_strand_id
1 'polypeptide(L)'
;MKEGEISLSKARIVPVKGLLSIEVNAIFSRWIRNLLTIFTIGLPRGLLIVFITVSLSLNGVLFTTWLGQYVSMEVKAPHYFSVILCFLIAILTTSEVMWQNIKERNVEISLYKALGWQDRAIRKMIYIEGALIGFLGGILGIVFSMVILHLMYQTIAWNEFWVFVTGLIVPVFVGVISAAIPGRKIKIDPSMGLKQR
;
A
#
# COMPACT_ATOMS: atom_id res chain seq x y z
N MET A 1 -38.17 -28.28 -11.46
CA MET A 1 -37.21 -29.16 -12.15
C MET A 1 -36.85 -28.52 -13.48
N LYS A 2 -35.59 -28.71 -13.93
CA LYS A 2 -34.87 -28.13 -15.08
C LYS A 2 -34.15 -26.81 -14.76
N GLU A 3 -32.86 -26.91 -14.45
CA GLU A 3 -31.71 -26.81 -15.37
C GLU A 3 -31.17 -25.37 -15.23
N GLY A 4 -29.97 -25.12 -14.73
CA GLY A 4 -28.75 -25.84 -15.05
C GLY A 4 -27.90 -24.95 -15.94
N GLU A 5 -27.59 -23.71 -15.52
CA GLU A 5 -26.55 -22.90 -16.16
C GLU A 5 -25.67 -22.25 -15.08
N ILE A 6 -24.74 -23.09 -14.64
CA ILE A 6 -23.44 -22.73 -14.07
C ILE A 6 -22.69 -21.88 -15.11
N SER A 7 -22.80 -20.58 -14.97
CA SER A 7 -22.05 -19.56 -15.72
C SER A 7 -21.37 -18.67 -14.67
N LEU A 8 -20.05 -18.54 -14.53
CA LEU A 8 -18.89 -18.97 -15.29
C LEU A 8 -17.79 -19.29 -14.26
N SER A 9 -17.20 -20.48 -14.34
CA SER A 9 -15.99 -20.80 -13.59
C SER A 9 -14.84 -19.96 -14.12
N LYS A 10 -14.59 -18.81 -13.50
CA LYS A 10 -13.38 -18.01 -13.73
C LYS A 10 -12.17 -18.92 -13.43
N ALA A 11 -11.38 -19.22 -14.45
CA ALA A 11 -10.23 -20.12 -14.33
C ALA A 11 -9.34 -19.69 -13.16
N ARG A 12 -9.29 -20.54 -12.11
CA ARG A 12 -8.47 -20.29 -10.92
C ARG A 12 -7.05 -20.72 -11.25
N ILE A 13 -6.13 -19.78 -11.17
CA ILE A 13 -4.75 -19.94 -11.67
C ILE A 13 -3.83 -20.58 -10.61
N VAL A 14 -4.20 -20.56 -9.32
CA VAL A 14 -3.35 -21.02 -8.22
C VAL A 14 -4.11 -21.98 -7.29
N PRO A 15 -3.56 -23.16 -6.94
CA PRO A 15 -4.16 -24.07 -5.97
C PRO A 15 -4.13 -23.48 -4.55
N VAL A 16 -5.26 -23.55 -3.84
CA VAL A 16 -5.42 -23.02 -2.49
C VAL A 16 -4.67 -23.91 -1.49
N LYS A 17 -3.44 -23.54 -1.15
CA LYS A 17 -2.63 -24.21 -0.10
C LYS A 17 -2.55 -23.43 1.21
N GLY A 18 -3.08 -22.20 1.27
CA GLY A 18 -3.15 -21.39 2.49
C GLY A 18 -3.75 -19.99 2.31
N LEU A 19 -3.93 -19.24 3.39
CA LEU A 19 -4.51 -17.88 3.39
C LEU A 19 -3.82 -16.94 2.38
N LEU A 20 -2.48 -17.02 2.31
CA LEU A 20 -1.65 -16.24 1.38
C LEU A 20 -1.96 -16.53 -0.10
N SER A 21 -2.26 -17.79 -0.44
CA SER A 21 -2.55 -18.17 -1.84
C SER A 21 -3.89 -17.63 -2.35
N ILE A 22 -4.84 -17.36 -1.45
CA ILE A 22 -6.14 -16.77 -1.79
C ILE A 22 -5.98 -15.27 -2.08
N GLU A 23 -5.18 -14.56 -1.28
CA GLU A 23 -4.92 -13.12 -1.45
C GLU A 23 -4.11 -12.82 -2.72
N VAL A 24 -3.06 -13.60 -3.00
CA VAL A 24 -2.24 -13.42 -4.21
C VAL A 24 -3.08 -13.63 -5.48
N ASN A 25 -3.98 -14.61 -5.48
CA ASN A 25 -4.87 -14.87 -6.63
C ASN A 25 -5.92 -13.75 -6.81
N ALA A 26 -6.39 -13.13 -5.72
CA ALA A 26 -7.29 -11.97 -5.80
C ALA A 26 -6.62 -10.77 -6.48
N ILE A 27 -5.34 -10.52 -6.18
CA ILE A 27 -4.52 -9.46 -6.79
C ILE A 27 -4.31 -9.73 -8.30
N PHE A 28 -4.05 -10.97 -8.69
CA PHE A 28 -3.78 -11.29 -10.10
C PHE A 28 -5.04 -11.39 -10.99
N SER A 29 -6.21 -11.72 -10.42
CA SER A 29 -7.44 -11.93 -11.21
C SER A 29 -8.07 -10.67 -11.84
N ARG A 30 -7.54 -9.48 -11.52
CA ARG A 30 -8.01 -8.16 -12.02
C ARG A 30 -6.83 -7.20 -12.27
N TRP A 31 -5.80 -7.69 -12.96
CA TRP A 31 -4.52 -7.02 -13.20
C TRP A 31 -4.64 -5.58 -13.74
N ILE A 32 -5.60 -5.28 -14.64
CA ILE A 32 -5.78 -3.93 -15.22
C ILE A 32 -6.26 -2.90 -14.18
N ARG A 33 -7.20 -3.26 -13.30
CA ARG A 33 -7.73 -2.34 -12.27
C ARG A 33 -6.78 -2.21 -11.08
N ASN A 34 -6.08 -3.30 -10.75
CA ASN A 34 -5.07 -3.30 -9.71
C ASN A 34 -3.81 -2.53 -10.13
N LEU A 35 -3.46 -2.52 -11.42
CA LEU A 35 -2.40 -1.64 -11.95
C LEU A 35 -2.73 -0.16 -11.73
N LEU A 36 -3.97 0.25 -11.95
CA LEU A 36 -4.39 1.64 -11.77
C LEU A 36 -4.29 2.07 -10.30
N THR A 37 -4.76 1.25 -9.36
CA THR A 37 -4.67 1.54 -7.92
C THR A 37 -3.23 1.48 -7.41
N ILE A 38 -2.44 0.54 -7.91
CA ILE A 38 -1.00 0.47 -7.63
C ILE A 38 -0.29 1.74 -8.11
N PHE A 39 -0.66 2.27 -9.28
CA PHE A 39 -0.10 3.52 -9.82
C PHE A 39 -0.53 4.74 -8.98
N THR A 40 -1.80 4.82 -8.60
CA THR A 40 -2.32 5.90 -7.73
C THR A 40 -1.70 5.88 -6.34
N ILE A 41 -1.40 4.70 -5.78
CA ILE A 41 -0.72 4.55 -4.48
C ILE A 41 0.79 4.77 -4.61
N GLY A 42 1.38 4.37 -5.73
CA GLY A 42 2.80 4.49 -6.02
C GLY A 42 3.27 5.93 -6.14
N LEU A 43 2.45 6.81 -6.72
CA LEU A 43 2.79 8.23 -6.92
C LEU A 43 3.08 8.99 -5.60
N PRO A 44 2.19 9.00 -4.59
CA PRO A 44 2.47 9.65 -3.31
C PRO A 44 3.70 9.06 -2.58
N ARG A 45 3.91 7.73 -2.67
CA ARG A 45 5.04 7.04 -2.02
C ARG A 45 6.36 7.34 -2.70
N GLY A 46 6.39 7.36 -4.04
CA GLY A 46 7.55 7.75 -4.82
C GLY A 46 7.97 9.20 -4.52
N LEU A 47 7.00 10.11 -4.43
CA LEU A 47 7.26 11.50 -4.06
C LEU A 47 7.93 11.62 -2.68
N LEU A 48 7.43 10.87 -1.68
CA LEU A 48 8.02 10.84 -0.34
C LEU A 48 9.49 10.45 -0.32
N ILE A 49 9.83 9.37 -1.02
CA ILE A 49 11.20 8.82 -1.02
C ILE A 49 12.16 9.77 -1.72
N VAL A 50 11.75 10.34 -2.86
CA VAL A 50 12.55 11.36 -3.57
C VAL A 50 12.78 12.56 -2.65
N PHE A 51 11.75 13.03 -1.97
CA PHE A 51 11.83 14.19 -1.09
C PHE A 51 12.77 13.98 0.10
N ILE A 52 12.69 12.81 0.75
CA ILE A 52 13.59 12.43 1.85
C ILE A 52 15.03 12.38 1.36
N THR A 53 15.28 11.77 0.19
CA THR A 53 16.63 11.61 -0.36
C THR A 53 17.25 12.95 -0.74
N VAL A 54 16.49 13.83 -1.41
CA VAL A 54 16.95 15.18 -1.77
C VAL A 54 17.25 16.02 -0.51
N SER A 55 16.42 15.93 0.52
CA SER A 55 16.64 16.62 1.80
C SER A 55 17.94 16.17 2.48
N LEU A 56 18.25 14.88 2.48
CA LEU A 56 19.49 14.34 3.04
C LEU A 56 20.72 14.78 2.23
N SER A 57 20.63 14.78 0.90
CA SER A 57 21.72 15.22 0.01
C SER A 57 22.03 16.73 0.16
N LEU A 58 21.01 17.57 0.37
CA LEU A 58 21.19 19.02 0.56
C LEU A 58 21.86 19.36 1.90
N ASN A 59 21.64 18.55 2.94
CA ASN A 59 22.32 18.73 4.22
C ASN A 59 23.85 18.54 4.08
N GLY A 60 24.35 17.70 3.17
CA GLY A 60 25.80 17.49 3.01
C GLY A 60 26.59 18.69 2.44
N VAL A 61 25.93 19.61 1.73
CA VAL A 61 26.60 20.70 0.97
C VAL A 61 26.49 22.07 1.66
N LEU A 62 25.47 22.30 2.49
CA LEU A 62 25.15 23.64 3.03
C LEU A 62 25.85 24.00 4.36
N PHE A 63 26.47 23.08 5.09
CA PHE A 63 27.01 23.36 6.44
C PHE A 63 28.38 24.07 6.47
N THR A 64 28.99 24.36 5.31
CA THR A 64 30.32 24.98 5.26
C THR A 64 30.30 26.50 5.40
N THR A 65 29.13 27.16 5.36
CA THR A 65 29.00 28.63 5.42
C THR A 65 28.00 29.09 6.47
N TRP A 66 28.27 30.23 7.13
CA TRP A 66 27.37 30.84 8.12
C TRP A 66 25.99 31.18 7.54
N LEU A 67 25.93 31.53 6.24
CA LEU A 67 24.68 31.74 5.50
C LEU A 67 23.89 30.43 5.30
N GLY A 68 24.59 29.31 5.07
CA GLY A 68 23.98 28.00 4.91
C GLY A 68 23.35 27.43 6.19
N GLN A 69 23.84 27.83 7.37
CA GLN A 69 23.23 27.45 8.66
C GLN A 69 21.88 28.16 8.88
N TYR A 70 21.73 29.41 8.42
CA TYR A 70 20.47 30.16 8.45
C TYR A 70 19.48 29.64 7.39
N VAL A 71 19.93 29.43 6.14
CA VAL A 71 19.10 28.88 5.06
C VAL A 71 18.65 27.44 5.37
N SER A 72 19.49 26.62 6.02
CA SER A 72 19.12 25.27 6.46
C SER A 72 17.98 25.28 7.49
N MET A 73 17.96 26.24 8.42
CA MET A 73 16.87 26.40 9.39
C MET A 73 15.54 26.75 8.72
N GLU A 74 15.59 27.63 7.72
CA GLU A 74 14.40 28.11 6.99
C GLU A 74 13.84 27.05 6.03
N VAL A 75 14.71 26.28 5.37
CA VAL A 75 14.34 25.21 4.42
C VAL A 75 13.80 23.97 5.16
N LYS A 76 14.28 23.66 6.37
CA LYS A 76 13.83 22.48 7.15
C LYS A 76 12.34 22.48 7.49
N ALA A 77 11.76 23.63 7.86
CA ALA A 77 10.35 23.72 8.27
C ALA A 77 9.34 23.27 7.18
N PRO A 78 9.40 23.77 5.93
CA PRO A 78 8.52 23.30 4.85
C PRO A 78 8.81 21.85 4.42
N HIS A 79 10.05 21.35 4.62
CA HIS A 79 10.36 19.95 4.35
C HIS A 79 9.66 18.99 5.31
N TYR A 80 9.74 19.22 6.62
CA TYR A 80 9.05 18.34 7.57
C TYR A 80 7.53 18.35 7.38
N PHE A 81 6.95 19.52 7.06
CA PHE A 81 5.51 19.63 6.79
C PHE A 81 5.08 18.79 5.58
N SER A 82 5.83 18.86 4.48
CA SER A 82 5.55 18.09 3.27
C SER A 82 5.62 16.57 3.50
N VAL A 83 6.62 16.10 4.27
CA VAL A 83 6.74 14.67 4.60
C VAL A 83 5.55 14.19 5.41
N ILE A 84 5.12 14.96 6.42
CA ILE A 84 3.94 14.62 7.22
C ILE A 84 2.69 14.57 6.34
N LEU A 85 2.50 15.57 5.47
CA LEU A 85 1.35 15.63 4.59
C LEU A 85 1.29 14.44 3.62
N CYS A 86 2.41 14.12 2.97
CA CYS A 86 2.46 12.98 2.06
C CYS A 86 2.26 11.64 2.79
N PHE A 87 2.74 11.51 4.04
CA PHE A 87 2.49 10.33 4.86
C PHE A 87 1.00 10.17 5.18
N LEU A 88 0.32 11.27 5.53
CA LEU A 88 -1.12 11.28 5.75
C LEU A 88 -1.90 10.90 4.48
N ILE A 89 -1.53 11.48 3.33
CA ILE A 89 -2.14 11.15 2.03
C ILE A 89 -1.95 9.66 1.73
N ALA A 90 -0.74 9.12 1.90
CA ALA A 90 -0.47 7.70 1.68
C ALA A 90 -1.33 6.79 2.55
N ILE A 91 -1.54 7.16 3.83
CA ILE A 91 -2.41 6.41 4.74
C ILE A 91 -3.86 6.43 4.25
N LEU A 92 -4.37 7.61 3.89
CA LEU A 92 -5.75 7.81 3.45
C LEU A 92 -6.05 7.08 2.15
N THR A 93 -5.19 7.23 1.13
CA THR A 93 -5.35 6.55 -0.16
C THR A 93 -5.31 5.04 0.01
N THR A 94 -4.39 4.52 0.83
CA THR A 94 -4.29 3.07 1.08
C THR A 94 -5.51 2.56 1.85
N SER A 95 -6.04 3.34 2.80
CA SER A 95 -7.25 2.99 3.55
C SER A 95 -8.49 2.95 2.64
N GLU A 96 -8.62 3.90 1.71
CA GLU A 96 -9.75 3.94 0.77
C GLU A 96 -9.75 2.72 -0.15
N VAL A 97 -8.58 2.36 -0.68
CA VAL A 97 -8.42 1.17 -1.53
C VAL A 97 -8.76 -0.10 -0.76
N MET A 98 -8.29 -0.22 0.48
CA MET A 98 -8.63 -1.36 1.34
C MET A 98 -10.14 -1.43 1.63
N TRP A 99 -10.76 -0.28 1.90
CA TRP A 99 -12.20 -0.19 2.11
C TRP A 99 -13.00 -0.63 0.88
N GLN A 100 -12.57 -0.22 -0.31
CA GLN A 100 -13.16 -0.67 -1.57
C GLN A 100 -12.98 -2.19 -1.77
N ASN A 101 -11.79 -2.74 -1.55
CA ASN A 101 -11.55 -4.18 -1.66
C ASN A 101 -12.47 -5.00 -0.76
N ILE A 102 -12.65 -4.56 0.49
CA ILE A 102 -13.55 -5.22 1.45
C ILE A 102 -15.01 -5.14 0.98
N LYS A 103 -15.45 -3.98 0.48
CA LYS A 103 -16.81 -3.81 -0.05
C LYS A 103 -17.09 -4.73 -1.23
N GLU A 104 -16.15 -4.84 -2.17
CA GLU A 104 -16.30 -5.71 -3.33
C GLU A 104 -16.31 -7.20 -2.95
N ARG A 105 -15.64 -7.57 -1.85
CA ARG A 105 -15.57 -8.95 -1.34
C ARG A 105 -16.55 -9.23 -0.21
N ASN A 106 -17.51 -8.34 0.04
CA ASN A 106 -18.44 -8.47 1.16
C ASN A 106 -19.26 -9.78 1.11
N VAL A 107 -19.63 -10.22 -0.09
CA VAL A 107 -20.33 -11.50 -0.32
C VAL A 107 -19.44 -12.69 0.06
N GLU A 108 -18.17 -12.70 -0.35
CA GLU A 108 -17.21 -13.75 0.02
C GLU A 108 -16.98 -13.79 1.53
N ILE A 109 -16.82 -12.62 2.16
CA ILE A 109 -16.61 -12.50 3.62
C ILE A 109 -17.84 -12.99 4.39
N SER A 110 -19.04 -12.70 3.89
CA SER A 110 -20.30 -13.19 4.46
C SER A 110 -20.41 -14.73 4.36
N LEU A 111 -19.95 -15.32 3.26
CA LEU A 111 -19.88 -16.77 3.11
C LEU A 111 -18.86 -17.40 4.07
N TYR A 112 -17.66 -16.80 4.22
CA TYR A 112 -16.68 -17.29 5.20
C TYR A 112 -17.24 -17.25 6.63
N LYS A 113 -17.99 -16.20 6.99
CA LYS A 113 -18.69 -16.13 8.28
C LYS A 113 -19.77 -17.21 8.42
N ALA A 114 -20.55 -17.47 7.37
CA ALA A 114 -21.56 -18.53 7.38
C ALA A 114 -20.94 -19.93 7.53
N LEU A 115 -19.71 -20.12 7.06
CA LEU A 115 -18.91 -21.34 7.26
C LEU A 115 -18.22 -21.41 8.63
N GLY A 116 -18.44 -20.44 9.52
CA GLY A 116 -17.92 -20.44 10.89
C GLY A 116 -16.54 -19.81 11.08
N TRP A 117 -16.03 -19.02 10.12
CA TRP A 117 -14.78 -18.28 10.33
C TRP A 117 -14.93 -17.22 11.42
N GLN A 118 -13.93 -17.17 12.31
CA GLN A 118 -13.87 -16.17 13.38
C GLN A 118 -13.51 -14.77 12.84
N ASP A 119 -14.03 -13.72 13.46
CA ASP A 119 -13.68 -12.31 13.15
C ASP A 119 -12.17 -12.02 13.26
N ARG A 120 -11.44 -12.81 14.07
CA ARG A 120 -9.98 -12.70 14.17
C ARG A 120 -9.27 -13.17 12.90
N ALA A 121 -9.76 -14.24 12.26
CA ALA A 121 -9.20 -14.75 11.01
C ALA A 121 -9.41 -13.74 9.87
N ILE A 122 -10.59 -13.14 9.79
CA ILE A 122 -10.93 -12.10 8.79
C ILE A 122 -10.05 -10.85 9.01
N ARG A 123 -9.89 -10.40 10.26
CA ARG A 123 -8.99 -9.27 10.57
C ARG A 123 -7.53 -9.57 10.22
N LYS A 124 -7.06 -10.79 10.49
CA LYS A 124 -5.69 -11.21 10.13
C LYS A 124 -5.48 -11.19 8.61
N MET A 125 -6.47 -11.65 7.85
CA MET A 125 -6.47 -11.57 6.39
C MET A 125 -6.30 -10.13 5.89
N ILE A 126 -7.11 -9.20 6.42
CA ILE A 126 -7.04 -7.77 6.04
C ILE A 126 -5.68 -7.14 6.38
N TYR A 127 -5.08 -7.50 7.51
CA TYR A 127 -3.74 -7.02 7.86
C TYR A 127 -2.64 -7.54 6.92
N ILE A 128 -2.73 -8.80 6.49
CA ILE A 128 -1.79 -9.39 5.55
C ILE A 128 -1.96 -8.74 4.17
N GLU A 129 -3.19 -8.53 3.71
CA GLU A 129 -3.48 -7.81 2.47
C GLU A 129 -2.89 -6.39 2.50
N GLY A 130 -3.05 -5.69 3.63
CA GLY A 130 -2.47 -4.36 3.85
C GLY A 130 -0.94 -4.36 3.82
N ALA A 131 -0.31 -5.35 4.47
CA ALA A 131 1.13 -5.51 4.47
C ALA A 131 1.68 -5.79 3.06
N LEU A 132 1.00 -6.64 2.28
CA LEU A 132 1.37 -6.97 0.90
C LEU A 132 1.25 -5.75 -0.02
N ILE A 133 0.18 -4.97 0.08
CA ILE A 133 0.01 -3.72 -0.68
C ILE A 133 1.07 -2.67 -0.25
N GLY A 134 1.37 -2.62 1.05
CA GLY A 134 2.47 -1.83 1.61
C GLY A 134 3.81 -2.18 0.96
N PHE A 135 4.14 -3.48 0.95
CA PHE A 135 5.38 -4.03 0.40
C PHE A 135 5.51 -3.78 -1.12
N LEU A 136 4.49 -4.13 -1.90
CA LEU A 136 4.49 -3.94 -3.35
C LEU A 136 4.61 -2.46 -3.74
N GLY A 137 3.87 -1.58 -3.06
CA GLY A 137 3.98 -0.15 -3.30
C GLY A 137 5.30 0.45 -2.80
N GLY A 138 5.94 -0.16 -1.80
CA GLY A 138 7.29 0.21 -1.35
C GLY A 138 8.35 -0.13 -2.40
N ILE A 139 8.30 -1.34 -2.97
CA ILE A 139 9.18 -1.75 -4.08
C ILE A 139 9.03 -0.78 -5.26
N LEU A 140 7.79 -0.48 -5.66
CA LEU A 140 7.54 0.46 -6.76
C LEU A 140 8.01 1.87 -6.45
N GLY A 141 7.81 2.34 -5.21
CA GLY A 141 8.30 3.65 -4.76
C GLY A 141 9.83 3.73 -4.82
N ILE A 142 10.54 2.67 -4.41
CA ILE A 142 12.00 2.59 -4.50
C ILE A 142 12.45 2.64 -5.96
N VAL A 143 11.86 1.82 -6.83
CA VAL A 143 12.21 1.79 -8.27
C VAL A 143 11.96 3.16 -8.89
N PHE A 144 10.82 3.78 -8.61
CA PHE A 144 10.48 5.11 -9.13
C PHE A 144 11.46 6.19 -8.62
N SER A 145 11.82 6.15 -7.34
CA SER A 145 12.81 7.05 -6.77
C SER A 145 14.19 6.87 -7.39
N MET A 146 14.62 5.63 -7.63
CA MET A 146 15.89 5.36 -8.30
C MET A 146 15.92 5.96 -9.71
N VAL A 147 14.83 5.83 -10.48
CA VAL A 147 14.72 6.40 -11.83
C VAL A 147 14.84 7.93 -11.79
N ILE A 148 14.13 8.58 -10.86
CA ILE A 148 14.20 10.04 -10.72
C ILE A 148 15.60 10.50 -10.30
N LEU A 149 16.19 9.85 -9.30
CA LEU A 149 17.54 10.20 -8.81
C LEU A 149 18.59 10.01 -9.90
N HIS A 150 18.48 8.93 -10.68
CA HIS A 150 19.36 8.69 -11.82
C HIS A 150 19.23 9.78 -12.89
N LEU A 151 18.01 10.23 -13.19
CA LEU A 151 17.76 11.30 -14.15
C LEU A 151 18.35 12.65 -13.69
N MET A 152 18.27 12.95 -12.38
CA MET A 152 18.72 14.23 -11.82
C MET A 152 20.23 14.28 -11.58
N TYR A 153 20.82 13.23 -11.00
CA TYR A 153 22.20 13.24 -10.51
C TYR A 153 23.16 12.40 -11.36
N GLN A 154 22.69 11.69 -12.38
CA GLN A 154 23.48 10.79 -13.27
C GLN A 154 24.31 9.74 -12.51
N THR A 155 24.08 9.58 -11.20
CA THR A 155 24.84 8.71 -10.31
C THR A 155 23.87 7.95 -9.42
N ILE A 156 24.10 6.65 -9.26
CA ILE A 156 23.37 5.82 -8.29
C ILE A 156 24.28 5.74 -7.07
N ALA A 157 23.93 6.49 -6.03
CA ALA A 157 24.64 6.47 -4.76
C ALA A 157 24.32 5.16 -4.01
N TRP A 158 25.02 4.08 -4.37
CA TRP A 158 24.94 2.78 -3.67
C TRP A 158 25.36 2.86 -2.19
N ASN A 159 25.98 3.98 -1.79
CA ASN A 159 26.48 4.22 -0.45
C ASN A 159 25.36 4.31 0.61
N GLU A 160 24.12 4.58 0.20
CA GLU A 160 22.98 4.82 1.09
C GLU A 160 22.02 3.62 1.17
N PHE A 161 22.56 2.41 1.37
CA PHE A 161 21.76 1.18 1.44
C PHE A 161 20.62 1.25 2.48
N TRP A 162 20.84 1.97 3.58
CA TRP A 162 19.84 2.21 4.63
C TRP A 162 18.57 2.92 4.12
N VAL A 163 18.67 3.77 3.09
CA VAL A 163 17.52 4.47 2.51
C VAL A 163 16.59 3.48 1.78
N PHE A 164 17.13 2.44 1.15
CA PHE A 164 16.31 1.40 0.53
C PHE A 164 15.61 0.53 1.58
N VAL A 165 16.30 0.18 2.68
CA VAL A 165 15.71 -0.59 3.78
C VAL A 165 14.54 0.17 4.41
N THR A 166 14.74 1.45 4.72
CA THR A 166 13.67 2.32 5.26
C THR A 166 12.54 2.56 4.25
N GLY A 167 12.88 2.71 2.97
CA GLY A 167 11.93 2.83 1.86
C GLY A 167 11.04 1.61 1.65
N LEU A 168 11.45 0.43 2.16
CA LEU A 168 10.63 -0.79 2.15
C LEU A 168 9.83 -0.94 3.44
N ILE A 169 10.45 -0.68 4.58
CA ILE A 169 9.83 -0.86 5.91
C ILE A 169 8.68 0.14 6.11
N VAL A 170 8.89 1.42 5.80
CA VAL A 170 7.90 2.47 6.07
C VAL A 170 6.58 2.23 5.31
N PRO A 171 6.56 1.91 4.01
CA PRO A 171 5.32 1.60 3.29
C PRO A 171 4.59 0.35 3.80
N VAL A 172 5.31 -0.65 4.30
CA VAL A 172 4.70 -1.82 4.95
C VAL A 172 3.99 -1.42 6.22
N PHE A 173 4.64 -0.63 7.09
CA PHE A 173 4.01 -0.10 8.29
C PHE A 173 2.78 0.76 7.97
N VAL A 174 2.89 1.65 6.98
CA VAL A 174 1.75 2.45 6.49
C VAL A 174 0.61 1.54 6.04
N GLY A 175 0.90 0.51 5.24
CA GLY A 175 -0.10 -0.44 4.76
C GLY A 175 -0.83 -1.16 5.90
N VAL A 176 -0.10 -1.61 6.92
CA VAL A 176 -0.67 -2.27 8.11
C VAL A 176 -1.51 -1.29 8.94
N ILE A 177 -1.03 -0.07 9.16
CA ILE A 177 -1.76 0.98 9.91
C ILE A 177 -3.04 1.36 9.16
N SER A 178 -2.95 1.59 7.86
CA SER A 178 -4.09 1.89 7.00
C SER A 178 -5.13 0.78 7.01
N ALA A 179 -4.71 -0.50 7.06
CA ALA A 179 -5.61 -1.65 7.14
C ALA A 179 -6.33 -1.78 8.50
N ALA A 180 -5.78 -1.17 9.57
CA ALA A 180 -6.41 -1.20 10.89
C ALA A 180 -7.72 -0.39 10.95
N ILE A 181 -7.82 0.70 10.17
CA ILE A 181 -9.01 1.57 10.12
C ILE A 181 -10.24 0.78 9.61
N PRO A 182 -10.24 0.17 8.41
CA PRO A 182 -11.33 -0.66 7.95
C PRO A 182 -11.45 -1.92 8.82
N GLY A 183 -10.34 -2.60 9.14
CA GLY A 183 -10.35 -3.87 9.87
C GLY A 183 -11.05 -3.83 11.22
N ARG A 184 -11.03 -2.68 11.92
CA ARG A 184 -11.76 -2.48 13.18
C ARG A 184 -13.23 -2.09 13.00
N LYS A 185 -13.57 -1.42 11.89
CA LYS A 185 -14.93 -0.94 11.60
C LYS A 185 -15.84 -2.00 10.98
N ILE A 186 -15.29 -3.14 10.57
CA ILE A 186 -16.05 -4.23 9.96
C ILE A 186 -16.89 -4.97 11.02
N LYS A 187 -18.19 -4.67 11.01
CA LYS A 187 -19.24 -5.53 11.56
C LYS A 187 -20.10 -6.01 10.40
N ILE A 188 -19.64 -7.05 9.70
CA ILE A 188 -20.43 -7.67 8.64
C ILE A 188 -21.38 -8.66 9.29
N ASP A 189 -22.67 -8.38 9.18
CA ASP A 189 -23.75 -9.32 9.49
C ASP A 189 -23.94 -10.31 8.34
N PRO A 190 -23.90 -11.63 8.58
CA PRO A 190 -24.00 -12.65 7.53
C PRO A 190 -25.26 -12.52 6.66
N SER A 191 -26.35 -12.01 7.25
CA SER A 191 -27.66 -11.86 6.59
C SER A 191 -27.69 -10.77 5.53
N MET A 192 -26.80 -9.76 5.61
CA MET A 192 -26.78 -8.64 4.68
C MET A 192 -26.14 -9.02 3.33
N GLY A 193 -25.14 -9.91 3.33
CA GLY A 193 -24.49 -10.38 2.09
C GLY A 193 -25.37 -11.30 1.24
N LEU A 194 -26.36 -11.96 1.85
CA LEU A 194 -27.27 -12.89 1.17
C LEU A 194 -28.50 -12.20 0.56
N LYS A 195 -28.83 -10.98 1.01
CA LYS A 195 -29.98 -10.19 0.52
C LYS A 195 -29.67 -9.27 -0.66
N GLN A 196 -28.39 -9.09 -1.01
CA GLN A 196 -28.00 -8.36 -2.22
C GLN A 196 -28.10 -9.31 -3.43
N ARG A 197 -29.32 -9.54 -3.89
CA ARG A 197 -29.62 -10.10 -5.22
C ARG A 197 -30.68 -9.24 -5.88
#